data_AF-A0A1B6MP18-F1
#
_entry.id   AF-A0A1B6MP18-F1
#
_cell.length_a   1.000
_cell.length_b   1.000
_cell.length_c   1.000
_cell.angle_alpha   90.00
_cell.angle_beta   90.00
_cell.angle_gamma   90.00
#
_symmetry.space_group_name_H-M   'P 1'
#
loop_
_entity.id
_entity.type
_entity.pdbx_description
1 polymer ?
#
loop_
_entity_poly.entity_id
_entity_poly.type
_entity_poly.pdbx_seq_one_letter_code
_entity_poly.pdbx_strand_id
1 'polypeptide(L)'
;GDPDNVTIFGESAGGASVHYHLLSPLSKGLFHKAVLQSGLALCQWAFQDKPREKAFLLARELGCTSQDPDTVLEFLMTVPAIDLVKTQHMAVLQTEREMIQKFGCLFTPCVEKSGDLQFLTASPHELMRTGKFHKVPIMMGITDEEGTLFLAIGMVNCDQVNSDPSVIVPLHLGIALDHEE
;
A
#
# COMPACT_ATOMS: atom_id res chain seq x y z
N GLY A 1 12.03 23.95 -18.57
CA GLY A 1 11.15 23.69 -17.41
C GLY A 1 11.48 24.69 -16.33
N ASP A 2 10.49 25.06 -15.53
CA ASP A 2 10.68 25.94 -14.38
C ASP A 2 10.77 25.08 -13.10
N PRO A 3 11.95 25.00 -12.45
CA PRO A 3 12.13 24.20 -11.23
C PRO A 3 11.26 24.70 -10.07
N ASP A 4 10.83 25.98 -10.10
CA ASP A 4 10.00 26.60 -9.07
C ASP A 4 8.50 26.45 -9.35
N ASN A 5 8.13 25.65 -10.35
CA ASN A 5 6.74 25.46 -10.78
C ASN A 5 6.40 24.01 -11.16
N VAL A 6 7.05 23.05 -10.51
CA VAL A 6 6.86 21.61 -10.76
C VAL A 6 5.50 21.13 -10.24
N THR A 7 4.77 20.38 -11.07
CA THR A 7 3.56 19.63 -10.68
C THR A 7 3.84 18.14 -10.84
N ILE A 8 3.62 17.37 -9.78
CA ILE A 8 3.66 15.90 -9.86
C ILE A 8 2.24 15.35 -10.00
N PHE A 9 2.09 14.29 -10.78
CA PHE A 9 0.80 13.62 -10.94
C PHE A 9 1.00 12.11 -11.08
N GLY A 10 -0.06 11.36 -10.77
CA GLY A 10 -0.06 9.92 -10.93
C GLY A 10 -1.46 9.35 -10.80
N GLU A 11 -1.64 8.18 -11.41
CA GLU A 11 -2.88 7.41 -11.44
C GLU A 11 -2.70 6.08 -10.69
N SER A 12 -3.75 5.62 -9.99
CA SER A 12 -3.75 4.40 -9.20
C SER A 12 -2.56 4.34 -8.24
N ALA A 13 -1.66 3.36 -8.35
CA ALA A 13 -0.44 3.28 -7.56
C ALA A 13 0.43 4.54 -7.68
N GLY A 14 0.47 5.18 -8.85
CA GLY A 14 1.12 6.48 -9.04
C GLY A 14 0.43 7.62 -8.28
N GLY A 15 -0.90 7.60 -8.18
CA GLY A 15 -1.66 8.56 -7.36
C GLY A 15 -1.34 8.39 -5.87
N ALA A 16 -1.25 7.14 -5.40
CA ALA A 16 -0.77 6.83 -4.06
C ALA A 16 0.70 7.27 -3.87
N SER A 17 1.58 7.06 -4.84
CA SER A 17 2.98 7.54 -4.80
C SER A 17 3.06 9.07 -4.68
N VAL A 18 2.26 9.82 -5.44
CA VAL A 18 2.16 11.28 -5.29
C VAL A 18 1.70 11.66 -3.88
N HIS A 19 0.73 10.93 -3.34
CA HIS A 19 0.32 11.11 -1.95
C HIS A 19 1.48 10.85 -0.98
N TYR A 20 2.27 9.79 -1.16
CA TYR A 20 3.43 9.55 -0.32
C TYR A 20 4.49 10.66 -0.43
N HIS A 21 4.70 11.25 -1.61
CA HIS A 21 5.56 12.43 -1.74
C HIS A 21 5.03 13.65 -0.99
N LEU A 22 3.70 13.83 -0.89
CA LEU A 22 3.12 14.85 -0.01
C LEU A 22 3.43 14.57 1.47
N LEU A 23 3.47 13.30 1.87
CA LEU A 23 3.68 12.88 3.27
C LEU A 23 5.16 12.80 3.67
N SER A 24 6.05 12.52 2.72
CA SER A 24 7.47 12.24 2.97
C SER A 24 8.29 13.50 3.21
N PRO A 25 9.02 13.63 4.33
CA PRO A 25 9.91 14.78 4.56
C PRO A 25 11.03 14.90 3.52
N LEU A 26 11.41 13.79 2.86
CA LEU A 26 12.47 13.79 1.84
C LEU A 26 12.05 14.47 0.54
N SER A 27 10.75 14.66 0.33
CA SER A 27 10.21 15.30 -0.89
C SER A 27 9.94 16.80 -0.71
N LYS A 28 10.33 17.36 0.45
CA LYS A 28 10.03 18.74 0.80
C LYS A 28 10.66 19.74 -0.16
N GLY A 29 9.81 20.60 -0.73
CA GLY A 29 10.23 21.67 -1.64
C GLY A 29 10.60 21.20 -3.05
N LEU A 30 10.46 19.92 -3.37
CA LEU A 30 10.77 19.40 -4.71
C LEU A 30 9.66 19.64 -5.74
N PHE A 31 8.44 19.93 -5.28
CA PHE A 31 7.28 20.17 -6.12
C PHE A 31 6.33 21.19 -5.50
N HIS A 32 5.48 21.77 -6.35
CA HIS A 32 4.69 22.96 -6.05
C HIS A 32 3.19 22.71 -6.18
N LYS A 33 2.78 21.62 -6.85
CA LYS A 33 1.38 21.17 -6.99
C LYS A 33 1.35 19.64 -7.13
N ALA A 34 0.22 19.05 -6.78
CA ALA A 34 0.01 17.61 -6.89
C ALA A 34 -1.37 17.29 -7.51
N VAL A 35 -1.41 16.27 -8.36
CA VAL A 35 -2.65 15.70 -8.91
C VAL A 35 -2.70 14.20 -8.61
N LEU A 36 -3.72 13.77 -7.87
CA LEU A 36 -3.89 12.39 -7.42
C LEU A 36 -5.12 11.79 -8.09
N GLN A 37 -4.91 10.83 -8.98
CA GLN A 37 -5.99 10.21 -9.76
C GLN A 37 -6.20 8.78 -9.25
N SER A 38 -7.39 8.48 -8.75
CA SER A 38 -7.82 7.09 -8.45
C SER A 38 -6.91 6.32 -7.47
N GLY A 39 -6.15 7.02 -6.63
CA GLY A 39 -5.24 6.38 -5.68
C GLY A 39 -4.70 7.32 -4.63
N LEU A 40 -4.68 6.85 -3.39
CA LEU A 40 -4.23 7.60 -2.20
C LEU A 40 -3.41 6.68 -1.29
N ALA A 41 -2.51 7.24 -0.49
CA ALA A 41 -1.77 6.51 0.55
C ALA A 41 -2.67 5.90 1.65
N LEU A 42 -3.95 6.30 1.72
CA LEU A 42 -4.95 5.75 2.64
C LEU A 42 -5.71 4.54 2.05
N CYS A 43 -5.57 4.27 0.76
CA CYS A 43 -6.13 3.07 0.15
C CYS A 43 -5.49 1.84 0.78
N GLN A 44 -6.29 0.83 1.13
CA GLN A 44 -5.80 -0.35 1.85
C GLN A 44 -4.68 -1.07 1.10
N TRP A 45 -4.79 -1.12 -0.23
CA TRP A 45 -3.80 -1.72 -1.10
C TRP A 45 -2.50 -0.93 -1.22
N ALA A 46 -2.49 0.35 -0.83
CA ALA A 46 -1.33 1.22 -1.01
C ALA A 46 -0.33 1.12 0.14
N PHE A 47 -0.73 0.54 1.28
CA PHE A 47 0.06 0.53 2.51
C PHE A 47 0.23 -0.87 3.07
N GLN A 48 1.47 -1.28 3.35
CA GLN A 48 1.75 -2.59 3.92
C GLN A 48 1.77 -2.53 5.45
N ASP A 49 0.93 -3.35 6.08
CA ASP A 49 1.02 -3.61 7.51
C ASP A 49 2.01 -4.75 7.79
N LYS A 50 2.68 -4.67 8.95
CA LYS A 50 3.64 -5.70 9.42
C LYS A 50 4.64 -6.15 8.34
N PRO A 51 5.35 -5.23 7.66
CA PRO A 51 6.23 -5.55 6.52
C PRO A 51 7.31 -6.59 6.87
N ARG A 52 7.81 -6.59 8.11
CA ARG A 52 8.77 -7.59 8.58
C ARG A 52 8.16 -8.98 8.61
N GLU A 53 6.97 -9.17 9.19
CA GLU A 53 6.32 -10.49 9.23
C GLU A 53 6.12 -11.05 7.81
N LYS A 54 5.72 -10.20 6.86
CA LYS A 54 5.58 -10.57 5.44
C LYS A 54 6.90 -11.00 4.80
N ALA A 55 8.01 -10.32 5.09
CA ALA A 55 9.33 -10.72 4.60
C ALA A 55 9.77 -12.10 5.14
N PHE A 56 9.50 -12.37 6.42
CA PHE A 56 9.77 -13.68 7.03
C PHE A 56 8.90 -14.79 6.43
N LEU A 57 7.62 -14.51 6.14
CA LEU A 57 6.73 -15.46 5.49
C LEU A 57 7.21 -15.79 4.07
N LEU A 58 7.65 -14.79 3.30
CA LEU A 58 8.24 -15.00 1.97
C LEU A 58 9.48 -15.88 2.05
N ALA A 59 10.40 -15.58 2.97
CA ALA A 59 11.62 -16.36 3.16
C ALA A 59 11.31 -17.82 3.53
N ARG A 60 10.32 -18.05 4.39
CA ARG A 60 9.85 -19.38 4.77
C ARG A 60 9.34 -20.17 3.58
N GLU A 61 8.54 -19.55 2.73
CA GLU A 61 7.99 -20.18 1.53
C GLU A 61 9.10 -20.57 0.54
N LEU A 62 10.18 -19.79 0.50
CA LEU A 62 11.38 -20.07 -0.31
C LEU A 62 12.35 -21.05 0.34
N GLY A 63 12.05 -21.55 1.55
CA GLY A 63 12.83 -22.58 2.25
C GLY A 63 13.71 -22.10 3.41
N CYS A 64 13.60 -20.84 3.85
CA CYS A 64 14.33 -20.32 5.01
C CYS A 64 13.42 -20.10 6.22
N THR A 65 13.58 -20.94 7.26
CA THR A 65 12.76 -20.89 8.48
C THR A 65 13.42 -20.10 9.62
N SER A 66 14.51 -19.39 9.36
CA SER A 66 15.22 -18.60 10.38
C SER A 66 14.31 -17.53 11.00
N GLN A 67 14.53 -17.25 12.28
CA GLN A 67 13.87 -16.15 13.01
C GLN A 67 14.79 -14.92 13.17
N ASP A 68 16.03 -15.03 12.71
CA ASP A 68 17.02 -13.95 12.73
C ASP A 68 16.91 -13.08 11.46
N PRO A 69 16.70 -11.76 11.58
CA PRO A 69 16.52 -10.87 10.43
C PRO A 69 17.71 -10.81 9.49
N ASP A 70 18.92 -10.83 10.03
CA ASP A 70 20.15 -10.70 9.23
C ASP A 70 20.34 -11.97 8.39
N THR A 71 20.16 -13.14 9.01
CA THR A 71 20.14 -14.43 8.30
C THR A 71 19.06 -14.47 7.21
N VAL A 72 17.85 -13.98 7.50
CA VAL A 72 16.75 -13.93 6.52
C VAL A 72 17.09 -13.00 5.35
N LEU A 73 17.68 -11.83 5.63
CA LEU A 73 18.11 -10.89 4.61
C LEU A 73 19.21 -11.50 3.72
N GLU A 74 20.25 -12.06 4.33
CA GLU A 74 21.34 -12.74 3.61
C GLU A 74 20.79 -13.84 2.70
N PHE A 75 19.87 -14.67 3.21
CA PHE A 75 19.19 -15.69 2.41
C PHE A 75 18.43 -15.08 1.22
N LEU A 76 17.55 -14.10 1.45
CA LEU A 76 16.73 -13.49 0.40
C LEU A 76 17.61 -12.83 -0.69
N MET A 77 18.77 -12.30 -0.33
CA MET A 77 19.75 -11.74 -1.28
C MET A 77 20.40 -12.79 -2.19
N THR A 78 20.34 -14.08 -1.83
CA THR A 78 20.81 -15.19 -2.68
C THR A 78 19.72 -15.78 -3.58
N VAL A 79 18.45 -15.49 -3.30
CA VAL A 79 17.32 -16.04 -4.06
C VAL A 79 17.26 -15.38 -5.44
N PRO A 80 17.05 -16.14 -6.53
CA PRO A 80 16.82 -15.56 -7.85
C PRO A 80 15.63 -14.60 -7.84
N ALA A 81 15.80 -13.42 -8.43
CA ALA A 81 14.77 -12.37 -8.42
C ALA A 81 13.40 -12.85 -8.96
N ILE A 82 13.41 -13.74 -9.95
CA ILE A 82 12.17 -14.31 -10.50
C ILE A 82 11.39 -15.14 -9.47
N ASP A 83 12.07 -15.81 -8.56
CA ASP A 83 11.44 -16.63 -7.53
C ASP A 83 10.87 -15.75 -6.42
N LEU A 84 11.56 -14.65 -6.06
CA LEU A 84 10.99 -13.61 -5.19
C LEU A 84 9.68 -13.07 -5.76
N VAL A 85 9.69 -12.67 -7.03
CA VAL A 85 8.52 -12.08 -7.71
C VAL A 85 7.38 -13.09 -7.83
N LYS A 86 7.64 -14.35 -8.16
CA LYS A 86 6.58 -15.37 -8.24
C LYS A 86 5.99 -15.67 -6.87
N THR A 87 6.83 -15.81 -5.86
CA THR A 87 6.39 -16.26 -4.53
C THR A 87 5.56 -15.19 -3.82
N GLN A 88 5.81 -13.90 -4.07
CA GLN A 88 5.02 -12.81 -3.47
C GLN A 88 3.51 -12.88 -3.79
N HIS A 89 3.12 -13.54 -4.89
CA HIS A 89 1.73 -13.67 -5.32
C HIS A 89 1.04 -14.91 -4.77
N MET A 90 1.71 -15.72 -3.95
CA MET A 90 1.12 -16.95 -3.41
C MET A 90 0.15 -16.66 -2.28
N ALA A 91 -1.00 -17.33 -2.33
CA ALA A 91 -2.10 -17.17 -1.37
C ALA A 91 -1.68 -17.43 0.09
N VAL A 92 -0.70 -18.29 0.32
CA VAL A 92 -0.17 -18.60 1.68
C VAL A 92 0.42 -17.38 2.38
N LEU A 93 0.80 -16.35 1.62
CA LEU A 93 1.35 -15.11 2.16
C LEU A 93 0.26 -14.06 2.46
N GLN A 94 -0.98 -14.32 2.02
CA GLN A 94 -2.11 -13.40 2.11
C GLN A 94 -3.09 -13.86 3.19
N THR A 95 -3.58 -12.91 3.98
CA THR A 95 -4.74 -13.08 4.85
C THR A 95 -5.99 -13.27 4.02
N GLU A 96 -7.04 -13.85 4.61
CA GLU A 96 -8.33 -13.99 3.95
C GLU A 96 -8.84 -12.65 3.40
N ARG A 97 -8.71 -11.57 4.17
CA ARG A 97 -9.09 -10.23 3.69
C ARG A 97 -8.25 -9.75 2.50
N GLU A 98 -6.93 -9.93 2.52
CA GLU A 98 -6.05 -9.57 1.39
C GLU A 98 -6.39 -10.40 0.14
N MET A 99 -6.72 -11.68 0.31
CA MET A 99 -7.22 -12.56 -0.74
C MET A 99 -8.56 -12.08 -1.32
N ILE A 100 -9.49 -11.63 -0.47
CA ILE A 100 -10.82 -11.16 -0.87
C ILE A 100 -10.74 -9.83 -1.61
N GLN A 101 -9.92 -8.91 -1.10
CA GLN A 101 -9.70 -7.62 -1.75
C GLN A 101 -8.98 -7.79 -3.10
N LYS A 102 -8.37 -8.97 -3.36
CA LYS A 102 -7.64 -9.40 -4.58
C LYS A 102 -6.59 -8.42 -5.11
N PHE A 103 -6.36 -7.31 -4.41
CA PHE A 103 -5.50 -6.20 -4.78
C PHE A 103 -4.35 -6.03 -3.77
N GLY A 104 -4.14 -7.05 -2.92
CA GLY A 104 -3.08 -7.10 -1.91
C GLY A 104 -1.71 -7.41 -2.52
N CYS A 105 -1.04 -6.40 -3.06
CA CYS A 105 0.39 -6.48 -3.33
C CYS A 105 1.12 -6.73 -2.00
N LEU A 106 1.91 -7.81 -1.93
CA LEU A 106 2.53 -8.26 -0.68
C LEU A 106 3.69 -7.37 -0.21
N PHE A 107 4.13 -6.45 -1.06
CA PHE A 107 5.19 -5.49 -0.77
C PHE A 107 4.79 -4.13 -1.34
N THR A 108 4.24 -3.29 -0.49
CA THR A 108 3.84 -1.91 -0.79
C THR A 108 4.48 -0.96 0.22
N PRO A 109 4.40 0.38 0.04
CA PRO A 109 4.96 1.33 0.98
C PRO A 109 4.59 1.04 2.45
N CYS A 110 5.56 1.18 3.35
CA CYS A 110 5.40 0.92 4.79
C CYS A 110 6.17 1.95 5.63
N VAL A 111 5.92 1.97 6.93
CA VAL A 111 6.64 2.87 7.86
C VAL A 111 8.07 2.35 8.09
N GLU A 112 9.04 3.24 7.88
CA GLU A 112 10.45 2.96 8.11
C GLU A 112 10.85 3.32 9.55
N LYS A 113 11.38 2.34 10.29
CA LYS A 113 11.69 2.50 11.73
C LYS A 113 13.14 2.89 12.00
N SER A 114 14.03 2.75 11.01
CA SER A 114 15.48 2.95 11.14
C SER A 114 16.08 3.43 9.82
N GLY A 115 17.34 3.87 9.84
CA GLY A 115 18.05 4.41 8.68
C GLY A 115 18.11 5.94 8.68
N ASP A 116 19.10 6.48 7.98
CA ASP A 116 19.39 7.93 7.95
C ASP A 116 18.39 8.71 7.07
N LEU A 117 17.77 8.02 6.10
CA LEU A 117 16.84 8.61 5.13
C LEU A 117 15.54 7.81 5.13
N GLN A 118 14.61 8.21 5.99
CA GLN A 118 13.28 7.62 6.05
C GLN A 118 12.34 8.36 5.11
N PHE A 119 11.86 7.69 4.07
CA PHE A 119 10.87 8.24 3.17
C PHE A 119 9.51 8.36 3.87
N LEU A 120 9.08 7.34 4.62
CA LEU A 120 7.83 7.37 5.39
C LEU A 120 8.08 7.15 6.89
N THR A 121 8.01 8.22 7.67
CA THR A 121 8.37 8.22 9.11
C THR A 121 7.25 7.77 10.05
N ALA A 122 6.00 7.80 9.60
CA ALA A 122 4.83 7.37 10.34
C ALA A 122 3.70 6.98 9.37
N SER A 123 2.62 6.39 9.87
CA SER A 123 1.50 6.01 9.01
C SER A 123 0.91 7.23 8.28
N PRO A 124 0.39 7.07 7.05
CA PRO A 124 -0.27 8.17 6.32
C PRO A 124 -1.35 8.87 7.16
N HIS A 125 -2.17 8.08 7.85
CA HIS A 125 -3.20 8.59 8.76
C HIS A 125 -2.62 9.49 9.86
N GLU A 126 -1.52 9.08 10.50
CA GLU A 126 -0.88 9.88 11.55
C GLU A 126 -0.26 11.17 11.02
N LEU A 127 0.44 11.11 9.89
CA LEU A 127 1.07 12.27 9.26
C LEU A 127 0.01 13.32 8.86
N MET A 128 -1.10 12.87 8.28
CA MET A 128 -2.23 13.75 7.94
C MET A 128 -2.88 14.34 9.20
N ARG A 129 -3.19 13.51 10.20
CA ARG A 129 -3.83 13.93 11.46
C ARG A 129 -2.99 14.96 12.23
N THR A 130 -1.66 14.82 12.20
CA THR A 130 -0.73 15.73 12.88
C THR A 130 -0.31 16.93 12.02
N GLY A 131 -0.79 17.01 10.78
CA GLY A 131 -0.43 18.08 9.85
C GLY A 131 1.01 18.04 9.35
N LYS A 132 1.70 16.91 9.51
CA LYS A 132 3.10 16.69 9.11
C LYS A 132 3.18 16.24 7.64
N PHE A 133 2.77 17.12 6.73
CA PHE A 133 2.81 16.90 5.28
C PHE A 133 3.00 18.22 4.52
N HIS A 134 3.33 18.11 3.23
CA HIS A 134 3.54 19.24 2.33
C HIS A 134 2.21 19.91 1.95
N LYS A 135 2.10 21.20 2.27
CA LYS A 135 0.91 22.00 1.99
C LYS A 135 1.09 22.74 0.67
N VAL A 136 0.73 22.07 -0.42
CA VAL A 136 0.69 22.63 -1.78
C VAL A 136 -0.74 22.52 -2.34
N PRO A 137 -1.11 23.26 -3.39
CA PRO A 137 -2.35 23.02 -4.11
C PRO A 137 -2.46 21.56 -4.58
N ILE A 138 -3.59 20.94 -4.29
CA ILE A 138 -3.88 19.54 -4.61
C ILE A 138 -5.15 19.48 -5.45
N MET A 139 -5.12 18.68 -6.50
CA MET A 139 -6.31 18.18 -7.20
C MET A 139 -6.39 16.66 -6.97
N MET A 140 -7.56 16.16 -6.62
CA MET A 140 -7.78 14.73 -6.43
C MET A 140 -9.12 14.34 -7.05
N GLY A 141 -9.21 13.13 -7.59
CA GLY A 141 -10.43 12.64 -8.24
C GLY A 141 -10.44 11.13 -8.41
N ILE A 142 -11.64 10.61 -8.63
CA ILE A 142 -11.96 9.23 -8.98
C ILE A 142 -12.91 9.25 -10.17
N THR A 143 -13.05 8.12 -10.87
CA THR A 143 -14.11 7.93 -11.86
C THR A 143 -15.44 7.63 -11.16
N ASP A 144 -16.55 7.76 -11.88
CA ASP A 144 -17.89 7.38 -11.42
C ASP A 144 -18.04 5.86 -11.22
N GLU A 145 -17.25 5.05 -11.95
CA GLU A 145 -17.31 3.59 -11.90
C GLU A 145 -15.94 2.88 -11.72
N GLU A 146 -15.11 3.29 -10.75
CA GLU A 146 -13.77 2.69 -10.49
C GLU A 146 -13.78 1.15 -10.39
N GLY A 147 -14.81 0.61 -9.73
CA GLY A 147 -14.97 -0.83 -9.48
C GLY A 147 -15.21 -1.66 -10.74
N THR A 148 -15.67 -1.06 -11.83
CA THR A 148 -16.02 -1.77 -13.07
C THR A 148 -14.81 -2.48 -13.67
N LEU A 149 -13.62 -1.89 -13.58
CA LEU A 149 -12.37 -2.54 -14.01
C LEU A 149 -12.15 -3.87 -13.28
N PHE A 150 -12.31 -3.87 -11.95
CA PHE A 150 -12.05 -5.04 -11.10
C PHE A 150 -13.11 -6.12 -11.24
N LEU A 151 -14.36 -5.74 -11.49
CA LEU A 151 -15.42 -6.68 -11.87
C LEU A 151 -15.08 -7.36 -13.20
N ALA A 152 -14.68 -6.58 -14.21
CA ALA A 152 -14.40 -7.10 -15.56
C ALA A 152 -13.23 -8.11 -15.59
N ILE A 153 -12.22 -7.92 -14.74
CA ILE A 153 -11.05 -8.82 -14.65
C ILE A 153 -11.21 -9.93 -13.59
N GLY A 154 -12.42 -10.13 -13.04
CA GLY A 154 -12.71 -11.21 -12.09
C GLY A 154 -12.04 -11.04 -10.71
N MET A 155 -11.66 -9.81 -10.38
CA MET A 155 -10.98 -9.45 -9.13
C MET A 155 -11.94 -9.06 -8.01
N VAL A 156 -13.24 -9.22 -8.19
CA VAL A 156 -14.24 -9.06 -7.11
C VAL A 156 -15.10 -10.32 -7.06
N ASN A 157 -15.25 -10.90 -5.86
CA ASN A 157 -16.21 -11.97 -5.62
C ASN A 157 -17.50 -11.36 -5.06
N CYS A 158 -18.48 -11.11 -5.92
CA CYS A 158 -19.73 -10.45 -5.54
C CYS A 158 -20.51 -11.24 -4.47
N ASP A 159 -20.55 -12.58 -4.55
CA ASP A 159 -21.26 -13.40 -3.57
C ASP A 159 -20.65 -13.26 -2.17
N GLN A 160 -19.32 -13.21 -2.11
CA GLN A 160 -18.61 -13.01 -0.85
C GLN A 160 -18.81 -11.62 -0.28
N VAL A 161 -18.74 -10.58 -1.11
CA VAL A 161 -19.03 -9.20 -0.70
C VAL A 161 -20.48 -9.06 -0.23
N ASN A 162 -21.43 -9.74 -0.89
CA ASN A 162 -22.83 -9.77 -0.46
C ASN A 162 -23.01 -10.47 0.88
N SER A 163 -22.22 -11.52 1.17
CA SER A 163 -22.27 -12.23 2.45
C SER A 163 -21.61 -11.47 3.62
N ASP A 164 -20.56 -10.69 3.32
CA ASP A 164 -19.88 -9.84 4.30
C ASP A 164 -19.36 -8.56 3.61
N PRO A 165 -20.15 -7.47 3.62
CA PRO A 165 -19.72 -6.20 3.05
C PRO A 165 -18.52 -5.57 3.77
N SER A 166 -18.21 -5.98 5.01
CA SER A 166 -17.10 -5.38 5.77
C SER A 166 -15.74 -5.63 5.15
N VAL A 167 -15.62 -6.65 4.29
CA VAL A 167 -14.38 -7.03 3.59
C VAL A 167 -13.89 -5.96 2.63
N ILE A 168 -14.77 -5.10 2.10
CA ILE A 168 -14.42 -3.99 1.20
C ILE A 168 -14.36 -2.63 1.90
N VAL A 169 -14.71 -2.56 3.18
CA VAL A 169 -14.66 -1.32 3.97
C VAL A 169 -13.20 -1.04 4.40
N PRO A 170 -12.70 0.20 4.33
CA PRO A 170 -11.38 0.51 4.86
C PRO A 170 -11.26 0.27 6.37
N LEU A 171 -10.26 -0.51 6.79
CA LEU A 171 -10.03 -0.86 8.21
C LEU A 171 -9.93 0.35 9.14
N HIS A 172 -9.35 1.45 8.66
CA HIS A 172 -9.16 2.66 9.46
C HIS A 172 -10.46 3.40 9.80
N LEU A 173 -11.58 3.07 9.14
CA LEU A 173 -12.89 3.64 9.46
C LEU A 173 -13.54 2.97 10.69
N GLY A 174 -13.03 1.82 11.13
CA GLY A 174 -13.52 1.15 12.34
C GLY A 174 -14.99 0.73 12.30
N ILE A 175 -15.56 0.57 11.10
CA ILE A 175 -16.94 0.13 10.91
C ILE A 175 -16.98 -1.38 11.11
N ALA A 176 -17.43 -1.82 12.29
CA ALA A 176 -17.90 -3.18 12.49
C ALA A 176 -19.34 -3.26 11.94
N LEU A 177 -19.64 -4.28 11.14
CA LEU A 177 -21.04 -4.59 10.86
C LEU A 177 -21.63 -5.20 12.12
N ASP A 178 -22.67 -4.58 12.66
CA ASP A 178 -23.47 -5.19 13.70
C ASP A 178 -24.07 -6.48 13.11
N HIS A 179 -23.58 -7.63 13.56
CA HIS A 179 -24.23 -8.91 13.30
C HIS A 179 -25.47 -9.02 14.18
N GLU A 180 -26.45 -8.14 13.98
CA GLU A 180 -27.81 -8.29 14.48
C GLU A 180 -28.78 -8.37 13.30
N GLU A 181 -29.03 -9.61 12.86
CA GLU A 181 -30.36 -10.12 12.49
C GLU A 181 -30.41 -11.63 12.70
#